data_AF-A0A523AU03-F1
#
_entry.id   AF-A0A523AU03-F1
#
_cell.length_a   1.000
_cell.length_b   1.000
_cell.length_c   1.000
_cell.angle_alpha   90.00
_cell.angle_beta   90.00
_cell.angle_gamma   90.00
#
_symmetry.space_group_name_H-M   'P 1'
#
loop_
_entity.id
_entity.type
_entity.pdbx_description
1 polymer ?
#
loop_
_entity_poly.entity_id
_entity_poly.type
_entity_poly.pdbx_seq_one_letter_code
_entity_poly.pdbx_strand_id
1 'polypeptide(L)' 'MKGGYKGKILRVNLSTGRIEKENLSPQLARKFLGGVG' A
#
# COMPACT_ATOMS: atom_id res chain seq x y z
N MET A 1 1.18 -3.70 -16.38
CA MET A 1 0.47 -2.87 -15.38
C MET A 1 -0.99 -2.76 -15.78
N LYS A 2 -1.92 -3.35 -15.01
CA LYS A 2 -3.37 -3.18 -15.20
C LYS A 2 -3.91 -2.25 -14.10
N GLY A 3 -3.90 -0.95 -14.38
CA GLY A 3 -5.08 -0.08 -14.27
C GLY A 3 -5.55 0.54 -12.94
N GLY A 4 -4.96 0.34 -11.76
CA GLY A 4 -5.52 1.00 -10.55
C GLY A 4 -4.60 1.12 -9.34
N TYR A 5 -3.69 0.16 -9.13
CA TYR A 5 -2.79 0.18 -7.99
C TYR A 5 -1.38 0.60 -8.36
N LYS A 6 -0.82 1.57 -7.62
CA LYS A 6 0.60 1.92 -7.71
C LYS A 6 1.53 0.84 -7.13
N GLY A 7 0.96 -0.13 -6.40
CA GLY A 7 1.70 -1.27 -5.82
C GLY A 7 2.62 -0.87 -4.66
N LYS A 8 2.46 0.32 -4.09
CA LYS A 8 3.27 0.84 -2.99
C LYS A 8 2.38 1.50 -1.93
N ILE A 9 2.66 1.21 -0.66
CA ILE A 9 2.06 1.87 0.51
C ILE A 9 3.14 2.76 1.14
N LEU A 10 2.77 4.01 1.44
CA LEU A 10 3.59 4.89 2.27
C LEU A 10 3.17 4.66 3.73
N ARG A 11 4.10 4.16 4.55
CA ARG A 11 3.89 4.02 5.99
C ARG A 11 4.62 5.15 6.71
N VAL A 12 3.89 5.93 7.51
CA VAL A 12 4.43 7.03 8.31
C VAL A 12 4.15 6.76 9.78
N ASN A 13 5.20 6.71 10.60
CA ASN A 13 5.09 6.67 12.04
C ASN A 13 5.29 8.08 12.60
N LEU A 14 4.24 8.68 13.14
CA LEU A 14 4.27 10.05 13.65
C LEU A 14 4.95 10.18 15.01
N SER A 15 5.03 9.11 15.80
CA SER A 15 5.69 9.10 17.11
C SER A 15 7.22 9.07 16.99
N THR A 16 7.75 8.46 15.94
CA THR A 16 9.21 8.34 15.71
C THR A 16 9.71 9.13 14.50
N GLY A 17 8.80 9.70 13.69
CA GLY A 17 9.13 10.39 12.44
C GLY A 17 9.57 9.46 11.29
N ARG A 18 9.46 8.14 11.45
CA ARG A 18 9.92 7.16 10.45
C ARG A 18 8.97 7.11 9.24
N ILE A 19 9.54 7.16 8.03
CA ILE A 19 8.81 7.14 6.75
C ILE A 19 9.34 6.00 5.89
N GLU A 20 8.47 5.08 5.46
CA GLU A 20 8.85 3.90 4.68
C GLU A 20 7.94 3.68 3.48
N LYS A 21 8.51 3.11 2.41
CA LYS A 21 7.78 2.73 1.19
C LYS A 21 7.76 1.20 1.12
N GLU A 22 6.62 0.61 1.39
CA GLU A 22 6.42 -0.83 1.32
C GLU A 22 5.78 -1.21 -0.01
N ASN A 23 6.22 -2.31 -0.63
CA ASN A 23 5.55 -2.86 -1.81
C ASN A 23 4.26 -3.55 -1.36
N LEU A 24 3.14 -3.20 -1.99
CA LEU A 24 1.85 -3.85 -1.78
C LEU A 24 1.91 -5.26 -2.40
N SER A 25 1.61 -6.29 -1.61
CA SER A 25 1.59 -7.65 -2.15
C SER A 25 0.45 -7.79 -3.17
N PRO A 26 0.68 -8.47 -4.31
CA PRO A 26 -0.36 -8.71 -5.30
C PRO A 26 -1.56 -9.49 -4.75
N GLN A 27 -1.36 -10.30 -3.69
CA GLN A 27 -2.46 -11.02 -3.03
C GLN A 27 -3.38 -10.05 -2.28
N LEU A 28 -2.83 -9.05 -1.57
CA LEU A 28 -3.64 -8.05 -0.85
C LEU A 28 -4.49 -7.22 -1.81
N ALA A 29 -3.88 -6.77 -2.92
CA ALA A 29 -4.57 -5.98 -3.93
C ALA A 29 -5.74 -6.75 -4.59
N ARG A 30 -5.59 -8.06 -4.81
CA ARG A 30 -6.68 -8.88 -5.36
C ARG A 30 -7.77 -9.19 -4.34
N LYS A 31 -7.39 -9.40 -3.08
CA LYS A 31 -8.32 -9.77 -2.01
C LYS A 31 -9.22 -8.61 -1.62
N PHE A 32 -8.69 -7.39 -1.65
CA PHE A 32 -9.40 -6.23 -1.15
C PHE A 32 -9.91 -5.31 -2.28
N LEU A 33 -9.25 -5.20 -3.45
CA LEU A 33 -9.62 -4.33 -4.61
C LEU A 33 -9.35 -2.82 -4.48
N GLY A 34 -9.18 -2.33 -3.24
CA GLY A 34 -8.50 -1.08 -2.86
C GLY A 34 -9.46 -0.03 -2.27
N GLY A 35 -9.05 0.64 -1.19
CA GLY A 35 -9.88 1.65 -0.52
C GLY A 35 -10.49 1.12 0.76
N VAL A 36 -11.82 1.17 0.91
CA VAL A 36 -12.53 0.59 2.08
C VAL A 36 -12.39 -0.94 2.13
N GLY A 37 -12.13 -1.55 0.99
CA GLY A 37 -11.48 -2.83 0.78
C GLY A 37 -10.75 -2.66 -0.53
#